data_AF-A0A661NFC7-F1
#
_entry.id   AF-A0A661NFC7-F1
#
_cell.length_a   1.000
_cell.length_b   1.000
_cell.length_c   1.000
_cell.angle_alpha   90.00
_cell.angle_beta   90.00
_cell.angle_gamma   90.00
#
_symmetry.space_group_name_H-M   'P 1'
#
loop_
_entity.id
_entity.type
_entity.pdbx_description
1 polymer ?
#
loop_
_entity_poly.entity_id
_entity_poly.type
_entity_poly.pdbx_seq_one_letter_code
_entity_poly.pdbx_strand_id
1 'polypeptide(L)' 'MTGSGDADLYVRIGDAPTVSIYDCRPYKSSANEACDVELPAPATVHVMVRGYRDAEYALTGSTL' A
#
# COMPACT_ATOMS: atom_id res chain seq x y z
N MET A 1 -5.36 3.76 2.62
CA MET A 1 -4.62 4.18 3.83
C MET A 1 -4.90 5.65 4.09
N THR A 2 -5.08 6.02 5.36
CA THR A 2 -5.18 7.41 5.80
C THR A 2 -4.29 7.61 7.01
N GLY A 3 -3.84 8.84 7.28
CA GLY A 3 -2.92 9.08 8.40
C GLY A 3 -2.27 10.45 8.44
N SER A 4 -1.28 10.57 9.32
CA SER A 4 -0.39 11.72 9.46
C SER A 4 1.08 11.27 9.38
N GLY A 5 2.00 12.23 9.18
CA GLY A 5 3.40 11.90 8.89
C GLY A 5 3.59 11.29 7.50
N ASP A 6 4.72 10.63 7.29
CA ASP A 6 5.23 10.23 5.97
C ASP A 6 5.50 8.72 5.92
N ALA A 7 4.47 7.95 5.52
CA ALA A 7 4.51 6.50 5.38
C ALA A 7 4.03 6.07 3.99
N ASP A 8 4.86 5.27 3.32
CA ASP A 8 4.60 4.69 2.00
C ASP A 8 3.73 3.42 2.09
N LEU A 9 2.78 3.29 1.16
CA LEU A 9 1.95 2.11 0.91
C LEU A 9 2.44 1.35 -0.34
N TYR A 10 3.03 0.17 -0.16
CA TYR A 10 3.40 -0.74 -1.25
C TYR A 10 2.40 -1.90 -1.31
N VAL A 11 1.91 -2.23 -2.50
CA VAL A 11 0.98 -3.33 -2.75
C VAL A 11 1.50 -4.22 -3.89
N ARG A 12 1.36 -5.54 -3.74
CA ARG A 12 1.72 -6.54 -4.77
C ARG A 12 0.80 -7.77 -4.73
N ILE A 13 0.53 -8.38 -5.87
CA ILE A 13 -0.29 -9.58 -6.02
C ILE A 13 0.61 -10.84 -6.01
N GLY A 14 0.15 -11.91 -5.34
CA GLY A 14 0.76 -13.24 -5.34
C GLY A 14 1.99 -13.42 -4.43
N ASP A 15 2.80 -12.38 -4.29
CA ASP A 15 4.03 -12.32 -3.48
C ASP A 15 4.05 -11.05 -2.62
N ALA A 16 4.87 -11.06 -1.57
CA ALA A 16 5.20 -9.83 -0.83
C ALA A 16 5.87 -8.77 -1.72
N PRO A 17 5.50 -7.47 -1.57
CA PRO A 17 6.22 -6.37 -2.20
C PRO A 17 7.61 -6.17 -1.58
N THR A 18 8.49 -5.51 -2.32
CA THR A 18 9.75 -4.95 -1.83
C THR A 18 9.81 -3.46 -2.17
N VAL A 19 10.86 -2.77 -1.71
CA VAL A 19 11.10 -1.35 -2.06
C VAL A 19 11.40 -1.11 -3.56
N SER A 20 11.57 -2.17 -4.35
CA SER A 20 11.86 -2.12 -5.79
C SER A 20 10.94 -3.00 -6.65
N ILE A 21 10.08 -3.82 -6.05
CA ILE A 21 9.14 -4.72 -6.74
C ILE A 21 7.77 -4.59 -6.06
N TYR A 22 6.87 -3.88 -6.73
CA TYR A 22 5.50 -3.59 -6.29
C TYR A 22 4.63 -3.38 -7.52
N ASP A 23 3.34 -3.68 -7.42
CA ASP A 23 2.37 -3.43 -8.50
C ASP A 23 1.75 -2.03 -8.34
N CYS A 24 1.64 -1.54 -7.10
CA CYS A 24 1.26 -0.16 -6.80
C CYS A 24 2.01 0.41 -5.58
N ARG A 25 2.45 1.67 -5.71
CA ARG A 25 2.73 2.63 -4.63
C ARG A 25 2.44 4.05 -5.15
N PRO A 26 1.67 4.91 -4.46
CA PRO A 26 1.33 6.24 -4.99
C PRO A 26 2.41 7.33 -4.83
N TYR A 27 3.44 7.13 -4.00
CA TYR A 27 4.57 8.05 -3.78
C TYR A 27 4.18 9.46 -3.30
N LYS A 28 3.12 9.57 -2.50
CA LYS A 28 2.73 10.82 -1.83
C LYS A 28 3.60 11.06 -0.59
N SER A 29 4.01 12.31 -0.34
CA SER A 29 4.71 12.73 0.88
C SER A 29 3.79 12.86 2.11
N SER A 30 2.91 11.86 2.30
CA SER A 30 1.93 11.80 3.40
C SER A 30 1.31 10.40 3.47
N ALA A 31 0.98 9.91 4.66
CA ALA A 31 0.33 8.61 4.88
C ALA A 31 -1.11 8.45 4.31
N ASN A 32 -1.56 9.32 3.39
CA ASN A 32 -2.89 9.32 2.77
C ASN A 32 -2.85 8.72 1.35
N GLU A 33 -2.43 7.45 1.29
CA GLU A 33 -2.20 6.69 0.07
C GLU A 33 -3.30 5.65 -0.22
N ALA A 34 -3.60 5.43 -1.49
CA ALA A 34 -4.60 4.47 -1.96
C ALA A 34 -4.09 3.76 -3.21
N CYS A 35 -4.36 2.46 -3.31
CA CYS A 35 -4.01 1.61 -4.44
C CYS A 35 -5.22 0.77 -4.79
N ASP A 36 -5.74 0.93 -6.00
CA ASP A 36 -6.77 0.07 -6.56
C ASP A 36 -6.10 -1.16 -7.22
N VAL A 37 -6.70 -2.34 -7.07
CA VAL A 37 -6.11 -3.61 -7.50
C VAL A 37 -7.15 -4.45 -8.22
N GLU A 38 -6.98 -4.63 -9.53
CA GLU A 38 -7.83 -5.53 -10.33
C GLU A 38 -7.33 -6.98 -10.21
N LEU A 39 -8.23 -7.90 -9.85
CA LEU A 39 -7.93 -9.32 -9.71
C LEU A 39 -8.69 -10.12 -10.78
N PRO A 40 -8.07 -10.49 -11.91
CA PRO A 40 -8.72 -11.27 -12.97
C PRO A 40 -9.00 -12.73 -12.56
N ALA A 41 -8.39 -13.19 -11.47
CA ALA A 41 -8.65 -14.46 -10.80
C ALA A 41 -8.36 -14.30 -9.29
N PRO A 42 -8.90 -15.17 -8.41
CA PRO A 42 -8.61 -15.12 -6.98
C PRO A 42 -7.11 -15.27 -6.68
N ALA A 43 -6.53 -14.27 -6.01
CA ALA A 43 -5.12 -14.24 -5.65
C ALA A 43 -4.92 -13.50 -4.31
N THR A 44 -3.84 -13.81 -3.60
CA THR A 44 -3.46 -13.08 -2.37
C THR A 44 -2.91 -11.70 -2.75
N VAL A 45 -3.42 -10.65 -2.10
CA VAL A 45 -2.84 -9.30 -2.17
C VAL A 45 -1.99 -9.06 -0.93
N HIS A 46 -0.72 -8.74 -1.13
CA HIS A 46 0.23 -8.42 -0.07
C HIS A 46 0.41 -6.91 0.04
N VAL A 47 0.39 -6.41 1.27
CA VAL A 47 0.55 -4.99 1.59
C VAL A 47 1.73 -4.81 2.54
N MET A 48 2.59 -3.84 2.24
CA MET A 48 3.67 -3.37 3.11
C MET A 48 3.49 -1.87 3.33
N VAL A 49 3.48 -1.45 4.59
CA VAL A 49 3.61 -0.03 4.97
C VAL A 49 5.02 0.22 5.44
N ARG A 50 5.62 1.32 4.99
CA ARG A 50 7.00 1.70 5.34
C ARG A 50 7.03 3.17 5.75
N GLY A 51 7.30 3.42 7.04
CA GLY A 51 7.60 4.77 7.51
C GLY A 51 8.88 5.30 6.83
N TYR A 52 8.76 6.37 6.07
CA TYR A 52 9.90 7.18 5.62
C TYR A 52 10.27 8.23 6.68
N ARG A 53 9.27 8.65 7.47
CA ARG A 53 9.41 9.40 8.72
C ARG A 53 8.51 8.76 9.79
N ASP A 54 8.50 9.39 10.97
CA ASP A 54 7.46 9.14 11.97
C ASP A 54 6.07 9.41 11.37
N ALA A 55 5.11 8.52 11.65
CA ALA A 55 3.80 8.49 11.02
C ALA A 55 2.79 7.65 11.81
N GLU A 56 1.54 8.10 11.85
CA GLU A 56 0.40 7.32 12.31
C GLU A 56 -0.50 7.01 11.11
N TYR A 57 -0.86 5.74 10.91
CA TYR A 57 -1.62 5.30 9.73
C TYR A 57 -2.71 4.28 10.07
N ALA A 58 -3.82 4.37 9.34
CA ALA A 58 -4.90 3.39 9.31
C ALA A 58 -4.93 2.70 7.94
N LEU A 59 -4.80 1.38 7.95
CA LEU A 59 -5.03 0.54 6.77
C LEU A 59 -6.51 0.20 6.65
N THR A 60 -7.06 0.50 5.47
CA THR A 60 -8.40 0.10 5.05
C THR A 60 -8.28 -0.63 3.72
N GLY A 61 -9.02 -1.73 3.59
CA GLY A 61 -9.18 -2.48 2.35
C GLY A 61 -10.67 -2.77 2.15
N SER A 62 -11.13 -2.63 0.92
CA SER A 62 -12.53 -2.81 0.53
C SER A 62 -12.59 -3.43 -0.86
N THR A 63 -13.41 -4.46 -1.04
CA THR A 63 -13.90 -4.84 -2.37
C THR A 63 -14.99 -3.88 -2.81
N LEU A 64 -15.09 -3.66 -4.12
CA LEU A 64 -16.27 -3.04 -4.76
C LEU A 64 -17.40 -4.08 -4.90
#